data_AF-A0ABD2TBD2-F1
#
_entry.id   AF-A0ABD2TBD2-F1
#
_cell.length_a   1.000
_cell.length_b   1.000
_cell.length_c   1.000
_cell.angle_alpha   90.00
_cell.angle_beta   90.00
_cell.angle_gamma   90.00
#
_symmetry.space_group_name_H-M   'P 1'
#
loop_
_entity.id
_entity.type
_entity.pdbx_description
1 polymer ?
#
loop_
_entity_poly.entity_id
_entity_poly.type
_entity_poly.pdbx_seq_one_letter_code
_entity_poly.pdbx_strand_id
1 'polypeptide(L)'
;MACGDDGKLSLDSIRDSLIRQEDTIIFNLIERIKFPINPTLYKQQLPPSNISGSFFQYLFQETEALQSKVGRYLSPEENPFFPDNLSDSIIPLTKCIPVLHPAAESVNVNEKILDIYINQMLPLFCTEADDDANFATTAACDIQLLQALSRRIHYGKFVAEVKFRDSTDEYKPFILAQDRDALMKLLTFEAVEEMVKKRVAKKAKVFGQEVTLNDSVEEMKGKIDPLLVSRLYDEWVIDGERGNEYRRQLLPSYKASRRKYWHQLQGAVKSPRSTIERSHRLILDVLQNCNVPVVKIESHEADDVIATLVEQVIQRGHRVVVASPDKDFKQLISDDVQIVMPVPKFNRWSFYTLKHYVAQYNCDPRSDLSLSKVHTG
;
A
#
# COMPACT_ATOMS: atom_id res chain seq x y z
N MET A 1 -16.62 15.34 12.00
CA MET A 1 -16.57 15.15 10.54
C MET A 1 -15.21 15.64 10.06
N ALA A 2 -14.58 15.03 9.06
CA ALA A 2 -13.28 15.47 8.54
C ALA A 2 -13.48 16.86 7.93
N CYS A 3 -12.87 17.89 8.52
CA CYS A 3 -12.86 19.23 7.97
C CYS A 3 -12.13 19.18 6.63
N GLY A 4 -12.88 19.09 5.55
CA GLY A 4 -12.43 19.55 4.25
C GLY A 4 -12.56 21.06 4.23
N ASP A 5 -11.44 21.75 3.99
CA ASP A 5 -11.46 22.99 3.21
C ASP A 5 -12.33 22.78 1.96
N ASP A 6 -12.77 23.82 1.27
CA ASP A 6 -13.56 23.77 0.01
C ASP A 6 -12.94 22.92 -1.15
N GLY A 7 -11.88 22.14 -0.89
CA GLY A 7 -11.30 21.12 -1.73
C GLY A 7 -12.29 20.02 -2.09
N LYS A 8 -12.84 20.12 -3.30
CA LYS A 8 -13.43 19.01 -4.05
C LYS A 8 -12.65 17.72 -3.78
N LEU A 9 -13.31 16.73 -3.17
CA LEU A 9 -12.80 15.37 -3.09
C LEU A 9 -12.45 14.93 -4.52
N SER A 10 -11.17 14.75 -4.83
CA SER A 10 -10.70 14.40 -6.16
C SER A 10 -10.10 13.00 -6.14
N LEU A 11 -10.08 12.34 -7.29
CA LEU A 11 -9.42 11.03 -7.41
C LEU A 11 -7.94 11.10 -7.06
N ASP A 12 -7.29 12.23 -7.32
CA ASP A 12 -5.86 12.44 -7.01
C ASP A 12 -5.63 12.56 -5.50
N SER A 13 -6.44 13.36 -4.78
CA SER A 13 -6.29 13.47 -3.32
C SER A 13 -6.62 12.17 -2.59
N ILE A 14 -7.61 11.42 -3.08
CA ILE A 14 -7.88 10.06 -2.60
C ILE A 14 -6.69 9.15 -2.86
N ARG A 15 -6.12 9.18 -4.06
CA ARG A 15 -4.97 8.33 -4.42
C ARG A 15 -3.78 8.61 -3.51
N ASP A 16 -3.48 9.87 -3.23
CA ASP A 16 -2.38 10.25 -2.33
C ASP A 16 -2.66 9.80 -0.88
N SER A 17 -3.91 9.91 -0.42
CA SER A 17 -4.31 9.36 0.88
C SER A 17 -4.12 7.84 0.95
N LEU A 18 -4.57 7.10 -0.07
CA LEU A 18 -4.41 5.65 -0.16
C LEU A 18 -2.93 5.22 -0.18
N ILE A 19 -2.07 5.97 -0.88
CA ILE A 19 -0.63 5.69 -0.92
C ILE A 19 0.01 5.89 0.46
N ARG A 20 -0.36 6.93 1.20
CA ARG A 20 0.14 7.16 2.58
C ARG A 20 -0.35 6.09 3.56
N GLN A 21 -1.61 5.68 3.43
CA GLN A 21 -2.17 4.59 4.23
C GLN A 21 -1.47 3.25 3.94
N GLU A 22 -0.97 3.04 2.70
CA GLU A 22 -0.11 1.89 2.39
C GLU A 22 1.16 1.89 3.24
N ASP A 23 1.84 3.03 3.35
CA ASP A 23 3.06 3.13 4.15
C ASP A 23 2.79 2.82 5.62
N THR A 24 1.71 3.37 6.18
CA THR A 24 1.30 3.12 7.57
C THR A 24 1.08 1.63 7.85
N ILE A 25 0.39 0.92 6.95
CA ILE A 25 0.14 -0.52 7.13
C ILE A 25 1.44 -1.31 7.05
N ILE A 26 2.34 -0.99 6.11
CA ILE A 26 3.61 -1.70 5.98
C ILE A 26 4.48 -1.49 7.23
N PHE A 27 4.57 -0.27 7.74
CA PHE A 27 5.33 0.01 8.97
C PHE A 27 4.74 -0.73 10.18
N ASN A 28 3.42 -0.66 10.38
CA ASN A 28 2.77 -1.36 11.50
C ASN A 28 2.94 -2.88 11.41
N LEU A 29 2.96 -3.44 10.19
CA LEU A 29 3.23 -4.85 9.96
C LEU A 29 4.68 -5.24 10.31
N ILE A 30 5.66 -4.40 9.93
CA ILE A 30 7.08 -4.58 10.30
C ILE A 30 7.28 -4.49 11.82
N GLU A 31 6.52 -3.66 12.51
CA GLU A 31 6.57 -3.60 13.98
C GLU A 31 5.93 -4.83 14.62
N ARG A 32 4.77 -5.28 14.11
CA ARG A 32 4.05 -6.43 14.68
C ARG A 32 4.81 -7.75 14.52
N ILE A 33 5.52 -7.94 13.40
CA ILE A 33 6.23 -9.21 13.11
C ILE A 33 7.41 -9.49 14.06
N LYS A 34 7.83 -8.51 14.85
CA LYS A 34 8.89 -8.67 15.86
C LYS A 34 8.47 -9.57 17.03
N PHE A 35 7.17 -9.77 17.21
CA PHE A 35 6.60 -10.56 18.31
C PHE A 35 5.96 -11.84 17.77
N PRO A 36 5.95 -12.96 18.53
CA PRO A 36 5.18 -14.14 18.17
C PRO A 36 3.67 -13.83 18.17
N ILE A 37 2.85 -14.83 17.85
CA ILE A 37 1.38 -14.65 17.90
C ILE A 37 0.95 -14.21 19.31
N ASN A 38 1.58 -14.71 20.38
CA ASN A 38 1.16 -14.48 21.76
C ASN A 38 -0.30 -14.93 21.98
N PRO A 39 -0.64 -16.21 21.74
CA PRO A 39 -2.02 -16.69 21.75
C PRO A 39 -2.77 -16.41 23.06
N THR A 40 -2.08 -16.29 24.19
CA THR A 40 -2.70 -15.96 25.48
C THR A 40 -3.33 -14.56 25.51
N LEU A 41 -2.82 -13.62 24.71
CA LEU A 41 -3.37 -12.27 24.57
C LEU A 41 -4.83 -12.27 24.06
N TYR A 42 -5.17 -13.22 23.19
CA TYR A 42 -6.49 -13.32 22.55
C TYR A 42 -7.43 -14.32 23.23
N LYS A 43 -6.92 -15.13 24.19
CA LYS A 43 -7.75 -16.07 24.95
C LYS A 43 -8.59 -15.33 25.99
N GLN A 44 -9.80 -15.83 26.21
CA GLN A 44 -10.73 -15.34 27.20
C GLN A 44 -10.35 -15.88 28.59
N GLN A 45 -9.17 -15.52 29.11
CA GLN A 45 -8.72 -15.89 30.45
C GLN A 45 -7.43 -15.13 30.82
N LEU A 46 -7.55 -14.02 31.55
CA LEU A 46 -6.57 -13.56 32.54
C LEU A 46 -7.19 -12.50 33.47
N PRO A 47 -6.80 -12.45 34.76
CA PRO A 47 -7.43 -11.61 35.80
C PRO A 47 -7.03 -10.12 35.68
N PRO A 48 -7.83 -9.17 36.23
CA PRO A 48 -8.88 -9.37 37.22
C PRO A 48 -10.23 -9.81 36.65
N SER A 49 -10.96 -10.58 37.45
CA SER A 49 -12.23 -11.27 37.23
C SER A 49 -13.46 -10.40 36.88
N ASN A 50 -13.26 -9.14 36.47
CA ASN A 50 -14.34 -8.19 36.14
C ASN A 50 -14.36 -7.78 34.67
N ILE A 51 -13.45 -8.32 33.85
CA ILE A 51 -13.32 -7.97 32.44
C ILE A 51 -14.02 -9.03 31.59
N SER A 52 -14.96 -8.62 30.76
CA SER A 52 -15.58 -9.48 29.76
C SER A 52 -14.70 -9.51 28.51
N GLY A 53 -14.26 -10.70 28.09
CA GLY A 53 -13.49 -10.89 26.86
C GLY A 53 -12.01 -11.22 27.08
N SER A 54 -11.21 -11.10 26.02
CA SER A 54 -9.76 -11.30 26.06
C SER A 54 -9.03 -10.05 26.55
N PHE A 55 -7.77 -10.21 26.97
CA PHE A 55 -6.94 -9.06 27.36
C PHE A 55 -6.76 -8.08 26.19
N PHE A 56 -6.63 -8.59 24.96
CA PHE A 56 -6.62 -7.78 23.75
C PHE A 56 -7.88 -6.94 23.60
N GLN A 57 -9.06 -7.56 23.72
CA GLN A 57 -10.34 -6.88 23.57
C GLN A 57 -10.49 -5.75 24.58
N TYR A 58 -10.13 -5.98 25.84
CA TYR A 58 -10.14 -4.96 26.88
C TYR A 58 -9.23 -3.77 26.54
N LEU A 59 -7.97 -4.03 26.18
CA LEU A 59 -7.03 -2.96 25.82
C LEU A 59 -7.51 -2.14 24.62
N PHE A 60 -8.14 -2.80 23.64
CA PHE A 60 -8.65 -2.13 22.46
C PHE A 60 -9.87 -1.27 22.82
N GLN A 61 -10.84 -1.80 23.58
CA GLN A 61 -12.01 -1.05 24.06
C GLN A 61 -11.62 0.21 24.85
N GLU A 62 -10.68 0.09 25.79
CA GLU A 62 -10.18 1.24 26.57
C GLU A 62 -9.46 2.26 25.67
N THR A 63 -8.69 1.79 24.69
CA THR A 63 -8.02 2.66 23.72
C THR A 63 -9.03 3.43 22.86
N GLU A 64 -10.07 2.78 22.36
CA GLU A 64 -11.11 3.45 21.59
C GLU A 64 -11.93 4.42 22.44
N ALA A 65 -12.27 4.05 23.68
CA ALA A 65 -12.95 4.94 24.62
C ALA A 65 -12.14 6.21 24.93
N LEU A 66 -10.82 6.09 25.08
CA LEU A 66 -9.95 7.25 25.25
C LEU A 66 -9.91 8.13 23.99
N GLN A 67 -9.77 7.51 22.82
CA GLN A 67 -9.71 8.21 21.54
C GLN A 67 -11.03 8.88 21.15
N SER A 68 -12.17 8.30 21.56
CA SER A 68 -13.50 8.87 21.30
C SER A 68 -13.70 10.19 22.05
N LYS A 69 -13.19 10.31 23.28
CA LYS A 69 -13.24 11.55 24.08
C LYS A 69 -12.62 12.71 23.31
N VAL A 70 -11.48 12.49 22.63
CA VAL A 70 -10.79 13.51 21.83
C VAL A 70 -11.31 13.62 20.39
N GLY A 71 -12.48 13.04 20.10
CA GLY A 71 -13.19 13.23 18.84
C GLY A 71 -12.67 12.39 17.67
N ARG A 72 -11.86 11.35 17.88
CA ARG A 72 -11.34 10.50 16.79
C ARG A 72 -12.44 10.00 15.86
N TYR A 73 -13.49 9.41 16.43
CA TYR A 73 -14.63 8.85 15.68
C TYR A 73 -15.65 9.89 15.22
N LEU A 74 -15.38 11.19 15.43
CA LEU A 74 -16.10 12.22 14.69
C LEU A 74 -15.62 12.24 13.22
N SER A 75 -14.42 11.76 12.92
CA SER A 75 -13.93 11.68 11.54
C SER A 75 -14.65 10.58 10.75
N PRO A 76 -15.15 10.85 9.52
CA PRO A 76 -15.75 9.85 8.64
C PRO A 76 -14.74 8.82 8.10
N GLU A 77 -13.44 9.07 8.28
CA GLU A 77 -12.38 8.12 7.93
C GLU A 77 -12.15 7.08 9.04
N GLU A 78 -12.58 7.36 10.27
CA GLU A 78 -12.36 6.51 11.44
C GLU A 78 -13.61 5.67 11.73
N ASN A 79 -13.43 4.37 11.91
CA ASN A 79 -14.52 3.44 12.19
C ASN A 79 -14.15 2.66 13.46
N PRO A 80 -14.95 2.68 14.54
CA PRO A 80 -14.66 1.99 15.79
C PRO A 80 -14.85 0.48 15.64
N PHE A 81 -14.00 -0.32 16.29
CA PHE A 81 -14.19 -1.77 16.40
C PHE A 81 -15.23 -2.12 17.47
N PHE A 82 -15.35 -1.30 18.52
CA PHE A 82 -16.29 -1.48 19.62
C PHE A 82 -17.18 -0.24 19.78
N PRO A 83 -18.14 -0.02 18.87
CA PRO A 83 -19.00 1.18 18.87
C PRO A 83 -19.82 1.33 20.17
N ASP A 84 -20.19 0.22 20.81
CA ASP A 84 -20.99 0.23 22.04
C ASP A 84 -20.22 0.72 23.29
N ASN A 85 -18.88 0.81 23.20
CA ASN A 85 -18.00 1.15 24.32
C ASN A 85 -17.37 2.54 24.19
N LEU A 86 -17.87 3.37 23.27
CA LEU A 86 -17.36 4.72 23.06
C LEU A 86 -17.85 5.68 24.14
N SER A 87 -16.95 6.57 24.58
CA SER A 87 -17.29 7.70 25.45
C SER A 87 -17.69 8.94 24.64
N ASP A 88 -18.51 9.81 25.23
CA ASP A 88 -18.86 11.10 24.65
C ASP A 88 -17.62 11.97 24.37
N SER A 89 -17.63 12.62 23.21
CA SER A 89 -16.55 13.54 22.81
C SER A 89 -16.60 14.83 23.63
N ILE A 90 -15.47 15.22 24.23
CA ILE A 90 -15.30 16.53 24.85
C ILE A 90 -15.05 17.63 23.81
N ILE A 91 -14.66 17.24 22.60
CA ILE A 91 -14.45 18.15 21.49
C ILE A 91 -15.80 18.46 20.83
N PRO A 92 -16.15 19.75 20.64
CA PRO A 92 -17.42 20.13 20.02
C PRO A 92 -17.48 19.68 18.56
N LEU A 93 -18.67 19.26 18.13
CA LEU A 93 -18.96 18.95 16.73
C LEU A 93 -18.76 20.20 15.87
N THR A 94 -17.74 20.18 15.02
CA THR A 94 -17.56 21.21 13.99
C THR A 94 -18.57 20.97 12.87
N LYS A 95 -19.32 22.01 12.46
CA LYS A 95 -20.18 21.95 11.28
C LYS A 95 -19.31 21.70 10.06
N CYS A 96 -19.52 20.55 9.41
CA CYS A 96 -18.82 20.19 8.19
C CYS A 96 -19.84 19.86 7.10
N ILE A 97 -19.49 20.15 5.85
CA ILE A 97 -20.27 19.69 4.71
C ILE A 97 -20.08 18.17 4.59
N PRO A 98 -21.16 17.36 4.59
CA PRO A 98 -21.04 15.92 4.48
C PRO A 98 -20.49 15.54 3.11
N VAL A 99 -19.32 14.91 3.10
CA VAL A 99 -18.66 14.41 1.89
C VAL A 99 -19.32 13.14 1.37
N LEU A 100 -19.72 12.25 2.28
CA LEU A 100 -20.30 10.94 1.96
C LEU A 100 -21.83 11.00 2.08
N HIS A 101 -22.52 10.16 1.31
CA HIS A 101 -23.94 9.91 1.51
C HIS A 101 -24.22 9.42 2.95
N PRO A 102 -25.33 9.83 3.62
CA PRO A 102 -25.62 9.44 5.01
C PRO A 102 -25.61 7.92 5.27
N ALA A 103 -25.95 7.11 4.27
CA ALA A 103 -25.85 5.65 4.35
C ALA A 103 -24.42 5.13 4.63
N ALA A 104 -23.38 5.95 4.46
CA ALA A 104 -22.01 5.58 4.79
C ALA A 104 -21.77 5.37 6.30
N GLU A 105 -22.61 5.96 7.16
CA GLU A 105 -22.54 5.82 8.61
C GLU A 105 -22.89 4.41 9.08
N SER A 106 -23.78 3.71 8.37
CA SER A 106 -24.18 2.34 8.71
C SER A 106 -23.22 1.27 8.17
N VAL A 107 -22.22 1.66 7.36
CA VAL A 107 -21.25 0.73 6.79
C VAL A 107 -20.04 0.62 7.72
N ASN A 108 -20.03 -0.40 8.58
CA ASN A 108 -18.86 -0.76 9.39
C ASN A 108 -18.62 -2.28 9.28
N VAL A 109 -17.44 -2.67 8.77
CA VAL A 109 -17.04 -4.07 8.59
C VAL A 109 -15.92 -4.50 9.53
N ASN A 110 -15.67 -3.73 10.60
CA ASN A 110 -14.57 -3.98 11.54
C ASN A 110 -14.64 -5.35 12.24
N GLU A 111 -15.82 -5.87 12.51
CA GLU A 111 -15.98 -7.23 13.06
C GLU A 111 -15.29 -8.27 12.17
N LYS A 112 -15.45 -8.15 10.85
CA LYS A 112 -14.81 -9.05 9.87
C LYS A 112 -13.31 -8.78 9.74
N ILE A 113 -12.91 -7.51 9.76
CA ILE A 113 -11.49 -7.15 9.72
C ILE A 113 -10.76 -7.76 10.92
N LEU A 114 -11.37 -7.70 12.11
CA LEU A 114 -10.83 -8.27 13.33
C LEU A 114 -10.72 -9.80 13.25
N ASP A 115 -11.78 -10.48 12.79
CA ASP A 115 -11.79 -11.93 12.60
C ASP A 115 -10.69 -12.39 11.64
N ILE A 116 -10.62 -11.78 10.45
CA ILE A 116 -9.60 -12.08 9.43
C ILE A 116 -8.20 -11.83 9.98
N TYR A 117 -8.01 -10.72 10.70
CA TYR A 117 -6.71 -10.37 11.25
C TYR A 117 -6.22 -11.45 12.22
N ILE A 118 -7.04 -11.82 13.19
CA ILE A 118 -6.68 -12.79 14.23
C ILE A 118 -6.54 -14.20 13.64
N ASN A 119 -7.52 -14.64 12.85
CA ASN A 119 -7.64 -16.04 12.44
C ASN A 119 -6.89 -16.38 11.15
N GLN A 120 -6.61 -15.39 10.28
CA GLN A 120 -5.98 -15.63 8.98
C GLN A 120 -4.67 -14.87 8.80
N MET A 121 -4.59 -13.60 9.21
CA MET A 121 -3.40 -12.79 8.94
C MET A 121 -2.26 -13.09 9.93
N LEU A 122 -2.51 -13.06 11.25
CA LEU A 122 -1.48 -13.31 12.26
C LEU A 122 -0.70 -14.62 12.04
N PRO A 123 -1.35 -15.78 11.75
CA PRO A 123 -0.63 -17.04 11.51
C PRO A 123 0.26 -17.04 10.25
N LEU A 124 0.05 -16.11 9.32
CA LEU A 124 0.83 -16.05 8.08
C LEU A 124 2.16 -15.34 8.22
N PHE A 125 2.29 -14.42 9.17
CA PHE A 125 3.50 -13.61 9.33
C PHE A 125 4.14 -13.71 10.72
N CYS A 126 3.41 -14.08 11.76
CA CYS A 126 3.97 -14.28 13.09
C CYS A 126 4.38 -15.74 13.33
N THR A 127 5.38 -15.95 14.17
CA THR A 127 5.78 -17.29 14.60
C THR A 127 4.78 -17.89 15.59
N GLU A 128 4.46 -19.17 15.46
CA GLU A 128 3.64 -19.96 16.42
C GLU A 128 4.41 -20.34 17.71
N ALA A 129 5.44 -19.58 18.07
CA ALA A 129 6.20 -19.81 19.31
C ALA A 129 5.32 -19.56 20.55
N ASP A 130 5.74 -20.12 21.68
CA ASP A 130 5.16 -19.83 22.99
C ASP A 130 5.16 -18.33 23.29
N ASP A 131 4.29 -17.90 24.22
CA ASP A 131 4.18 -16.49 24.59
C ASP A 131 5.54 -15.93 25.05
N ASP A 132 5.96 -14.80 24.48
CA ASP A 132 7.19 -14.10 24.87
C ASP A 132 6.98 -13.10 26.02
N ALA A 133 5.77 -13.10 26.59
CA ALA A 133 5.28 -12.19 27.63
C ALA A 133 5.19 -10.70 27.23
N ASN A 134 5.48 -10.31 25.98
CA ASN A 134 5.36 -8.93 25.50
C ASN A 134 3.91 -8.56 25.13
N PHE A 135 2.94 -8.92 25.96
CA PHE A 135 1.50 -8.80 25.66
C PHE A 135 1.05 -7.35 25.40
N ALA A 136 1.49 -6.40 26.23
CA ALA A 136 1.09 -5.00 26.09
C ALA A 136 1.61 -4.37 24.79
N THR A 137 2.89 -4.62 24.46
CA THR A 137 3.50 -4.12 23.22
C THR A 137 2.89 -4.80 21.99
N THR A 138 2.64 -6.12 22.07
CA THR A 138 1.95 -6.86 21.01
C THR A 138 0.57 -6.29 20.74
N ALA A 139 -0.23 -6.08 21.80
CA ALA A 139 -1.56 -5.49 21.70
C ALA A 139 -1.52 -4.07 21.12
N ALA A 140 -0.53 -3.24 21.50
CA ALA A 140 -0.37 -1.91 20.94
C ALA A 140 -0.08 -1.94 19.43
N CYS A 141 0.80 -2.84 18.98
CA CYS A 141 1.06 -3.06 17.55
C CYS A 141 -0.19 -3.57 16.80
N ASP A 142 -0.92 -4.52 17.39
CA ASP A 142 -2.17 -5.04 16.83
C ASP A 142 -3.22 -3.94 16.66
N ILE A 143 -3.45 -3.12 17.70
CA ILE A 143 -4.42 -2.01 17.66
C ILE A 143 -4.04 -1.02 16.55
N GLN A 144 -2.76 -0.64 16.47
CA GLN A 144 -2.29 0.28 15.42
C GLN A 144 -2.48 -0.29 14.01
N LEU A 145 -2.17 -1.58 13.82
CA LEU A 145 -2.34 -2.24 12.53
C LEU A 145 -3.82 -2.39 12.16
N LEU A 146 -4.68 -2.84 13.08
CA LEU A 146 -6.12 -2.96 12.88
C LEU A 146 -6.79 -1.63 12.57
N GLN A 147 -6.41 -0.55 13.26
CA GLN A 147 -6.90 0.78 12.97
C GLN A 147 -6.45 1.29 11.59
N ALA A 148 -5.21 1.01 11.19
CA ALA A 148 -4.72 1.35 9.86
C ALA A 148 -5.44 0.55 8.75
N LEU A 149 -5.64 -0.76 8.96
CA LEU A 149 -6.41 -1.63 8.06
C LEU A 149 -7.87 -1.17 7.96
N SER A 150 -8.50 -0.88 9.10
CA SER A 150 -9.88 -0.36 9.15
C SER A 150 -10.01 0.92 8.33
N ARG A 151 -9.13 1.91 8.55
CA ARG A 151 -9.13 3.16 7.78
C ARG A 151 -8.98 2.88 6.29
N ARG A 152 -8.02 2.03 5.90
CA ARG A 152 -7.72 1.71 4.49
C ARG A 152 -8.83 0.98 3.76
N ILE A 153 -9.50 0.05 4.43
CA ILE A 153 -10.60 -0.72 3.87
C ILE A 153 -11.85 0.16 3.77
N HIS A 154 -12.19 0.88 4.84
CA HIS A 154 -13.34 1.80 4.85
C HIS A 154 -13.12 3.04 3.97
N TYR A 155 -11.89 3.38 3.61
CA TYR A 155 -11.60 4.42 2.60
C TYR A 155 -12.26 4.13 1.25
N GLY A 156 -12.63 2.87 1.00
CA GLY A 156 -13.48 2.47 -0.12
C GLY A 156 -14.78 3.27 -0.23
N LYS A 157 -15.32 3.81 0.87
CA LYS A 157 -16.48 4.72 0.87
C LYS A 157 -16.21 5.98 0.05
N PHE A 158 -15.06 6.62 0.26
CA PHE A 158 -14.65 7.82 -0.47
C PHE A 158 -14.33 7.51 -1.94
N VAL A 159 -13.67 6.38 -2.19
CA VAL A 159 -13.41 5.90 -3.55
C VAL A 159 -14.70 5.67 -4.32
N ALA A 160 -15.69 5.03 -3.69
CA ALA A 160 -17.00 4.76 -4.28
C ALA A 160 -17.76 6.06 -4.56
N GLU A 161 -17.76 7.00 -3.61
CA GLU A 161 -18.42 8.30 -3.76
C GLU A 161 -17.85 9.09 -4.95
N VAL A 162 -16.52 9.19 -5.09
CA VAL A 162 -15.92 9.93 -6.22
C VAL A 162 -16.20 9.24 -7.54
N LYS A 163 -16.03 7.91 -7.62
CA LYS A 163 -16.37 7.15 -8.83
C LYS A 163 -17.83 7.32 -9.23
N PHE A 164 -18.74 7.29 -8.25
CA PHE A 164 -20.16 7.51 -8.48
C PHE A 164 -20.46 8.92 -9.00
N ARG A 165 -19.81 9.95 -8.45
CA ARG A 165 -19.94 11.34 -8.94
C ARG A 165 -19.41 11.51 -10.36
N ASP A 166 -18.28 10.88 -10.67
CA ASP A 166 -17.63 11.00 -11.98
C ASP A 166 -18.42 10.30 -13.10
N SER A 167 -19.20 9.27 -12.80
CA SER A 167 -19.92 8.48 -13.81
C SER A 167 -21.27 7.95 -13.30
N THR A 168 -22.09 8.85 -12.75
CA THR A 168 -23.37 8.49 -12.11
C THR A 168 -24.28 7.61 -12.97
N ASP A 169 -24.39 7.93 -14.26
CA ASP A 169 -25.28 7.22 -15.19
C ASP A 169 -24.83 5.76 -15.44
N GLU A 170 -23.53 5.46 -15.25
CA GLU A 170 -23.00 4.11 -15.41
C GLU A 170 -23.36 3.22 -14.20
N TYR A 171 -23.32 3.76 -12.98
CA TYR A 171 -23.59 3.01 -11.76
C TYR A 171 -25.08 2.92 -11.42
N LYS A 172 -25.85 3.97 -11.72
CA LYS A 172 -27.26 4.12 -11.29
C LYS A 172 -28.16 2.93 -11.69
N PRO A 173 -28.11 2.37 -12.91
CA PRO A 173 -28.93 1.22 -13.28
C PRO A 173 -28.68 0.01 -12.38
N PHE A 174 -27.41 -0.28 -12.09
CA PHE A 174 -27.01 -1.43 -11.27
C PHE A 174 -27.31 -1.20 -9.78
N ILE A 175 -27.22 0.03 -9.29
CA ILE A 175 -27.64 0.38 -7.92
C ILE A 175 -29.15 0.15 -7.75
N LEU A 176 -29.97 0.64 -8.70
CA LEU A 176 -31.43 0.47 -8.65
C LEU A 176 -31.86 -1.00 -8.76
N ALA A 177 -31.15 -1.78 -9.58
CA ALA A 177 -31.36 -3.22 -9.71
C ALA A 177 -30.81 -4.02 -8.51
N GLN A 178 -30.09 -3.38 -7.58
CA GLN A 178 -29.30 -4.04 -6.53
C GLN A 178 -28.34 -5.11 -7.06
N ASP A 179 -27.82 -4.91 -8.28
CA ASP A 179 -26.93 -5.83 -8.98
C ASP A 179 -25.49 -5.66 -8.44
N ARG A 180 -25.20 -6.40 -7.37
CA ARG A 180 -23.89 -6.39 -6.73
C ARG A 180 -22.79 -6.87 -7.68
N ASP A 181 -23.09 -7.81 -8.56
CA ASP A 181 -22.08 -8.45 -9.40
C ASP A 181 -21.62 -7.51 -10.51
N ALA A 182 -22.56 -6.82 -11.14
CA ALA A 182 -22.25 -5.78 -12.12
C ALA A 182 -21.48 -4.62 -11.50
N LEU A 183 -21.89 -4.14 -10.32
CA LEU A 183 -21.17 -3.09 -9.59
C LEU A 183 -19.74 -3.51 -9.26
N MET A 184 -19.53 -4.75 -8.82
CA MET A 184 -18.20 -5.27 -8.54
C MET A 184 -17.32 -5.35 -9.79
N LYS A 185 -17.90 -5.73 -10.93
CA LYS A 185 -17.18 -5.75 -12.21
C LYS A 185 -16.75 -4.35 -12.65
N LEU A 186 -17.62 -3.36 -12.51
CA LEU A 186 -17.32 -1.95 -12.82
C LEU A 186 -16.22 -1.37 -11.93
N LEU A 187 -16.17 -1.79 -10.67
CA LEU A 187 -15.22 -1.27 -9.69
C LEU A 187 -13.84 -1.93 -9.76
N THR A 188 -13.70 -3.04 -10.50
CA THR A 188 -12.48 -3.85 -10.58
C THR A 188 -11.58 -3.36 -11.72
N PHE A 189 -10.35 -2.96 -11.38
CA PHE A 189 -9.36 -2.48 -12.35
C PHE A 189 -8.06 -3.29 -12.19
N GLU A 190 -7.95 -4.41 -12.91
CA GLU A 190 -6.86 -5.38 -12.74
C GLU A 190 -5.46 -4.76 -12.86
N ALA A 191 -5.26 -3.84 -13.82
CA ALA A 191 -3.98 -3.16 -14.00
C ALA A 191 -3.60 -2.28 -12.78
N VAL A 192 -4.60 -1.69 -12.11
CA VAL A 192 -4.40 -0.86 -10.91
C VAL A 192 -4.07 -1.76 -9.72
N GLU A 193 -4.78 -2.89 -9.54
CA GLU A 193 -4.49 -3.86 -8.49
C GLU A 193 -3.08 -4.43 -8.60
N GLU A 194 -2.66 -4.84 -9.80
CA GLU A 194 -1.31 -5.37 -10.03
C GLU A 194 -0.23 -4.30 -9.81
N MET A 195 -0.51 -3.03 -10.12
CA MET A 195 0.38 -1.92 -9.79
C MET A 195 0.49 -1.71 -8.26
N VAL A 196 -0.62 -1.77 -7.53
CA VAL A 196 -0.63 -1.65 -6.05
C VAL A 196 0.20 -2.77 -5.43
N LYS A 197 0.02 -4.02 -5.87
CA LYS A 197 0.78 -5.19 -5.39
C LYS A 197 2.28 -5.01 -5.58
N LYS A 198 2.70 -4.64 -6.80
CA LYS A 198 4.11 -4.37 -7.11
C LYS A 198 4.68 -3.23 -6.27
N ARG A 199 3.91 -2.15 -6.06
CA ARG A 199 4.33 -1.02 -5.24
C ARG A 199 4.48 -1.39 -3.78
N VAL A 200 3.52 -2.11 -3.20
CA VAL A 200 3.56 -2.59 -1.81
C VAL A 200 4.74 -3.53 -1.60
N ALA A 201 4.99 -4.46 -2.54
CA ALA A 201 6.17 -5.32 -2.49
C ALA A 201 7.48 -4.50 -2.51
N LYS A 202 7.59 -3.51 -3.41
CA LYS A 202 8.77 -2.63 -3.48
C LYS A 202 8.96 -1.86 -2.17
N LYS A 203 7.90 -1.27 -1.61
CA LYS A 203 7.93 -0.54 -0.34
C LYS A 203 8.33 -1.43 0.83
N ALA A 204 7.74 -2.62 0.95
CA ALA A 204 8.09 -3.59 1.99
C ALA A 204 9.56 -4.02 1.88
N LYS A 205 10.07 -4.21 0.65
CA LYS A 205 11.48 -4.48 0.41
C LYS A 205 12.35 -3.35 0.94
N VAL A 206 12.03 -2.09 0.63
CA VAL A 206 12.81 -0.90 1.04
C VAL A 206 12.76 -0.69 2.55
N PHE A 207 11.56 -0.63 3.15
CA PHE A 207 11.40 -0.39 4.59
C PHE A 207 11.91 -1.54 5.46
N GLY A 208 11.97 -2.75 4.91
CA GLY A 208 12.49 -3.93 5.60
C GLY A 208 14.01 -4.03 5.61
N GLN A 209 14.75 -3.14 4.95
CA GLN A 209 16.23 -3.21 4.91
C GLN A 209 16.84 -2.76 6.24
N GLU A 210 17.93 -3.42 6.65
CA GLU A 210 18.83 -2.88 7.65
C GLU A 210 19.85 -1.98 6.95
N VAL A 211 19.98 -0.75 7.42
CA VAL A 211 20.95 0.22 6.90
C VAL A 211 22.17 0.17 7.83
N THR A 212 23.23 -0.50 7.40
CA THR A 212 24.51 -0.55 8.12
C THR A 212 25.54 0.36 7.46
N LEU A 213 26.38 1.02 8.26
CA LEU A 213 27.45 1.92 7.78
C LEU A 213 28.69 1.17 7.25
N ASN A 214 28.80 -0.13 7.49
CA ASN A 214 29.92 -0.95 7.05
C ASN A 214 29.52 -1.79 5.82
N ASP A 215 30.30 -1.67 4.74
CA ASP A 215 30.14 -2.34 3.44
C ASP A 215 30.35 -3.88 3.48
N SER A 216 30.22 -4.53 4.63
CA SER A 216 30.41 -5.97 4.74
C SER A 216 29.21 -6.73 4.16
N VAL A 217 29.48 -7.49 3.10
CA VAL A 217 28.59 -8.33 2.31
C VAL A 217 28.06 -9.53 3.11
N GLU A 218 27.30 -9.28 4.17
CA GLU A 218 26.40 -10.31 4.70
C GLU A 218 25.05 -10.20 4.00
N GLU A 219 24.51 -11.33 3.58
CA GLU A 219 23.23 -11.42 2.87
C GLU A 219 22.11 -10.80 3.71
N MET A 220 21.80 -9.53 3.45
CA MET A 220 20.83 -8.72 4.19
C MET A 220 19.49 -9.46 4.27
N LYS A 221 19.19 -9.97 5.45
CA LYS A 221 17.91 -10.59 5.76
C LYS A 221 16.92 -9.47 6.05
N GLY A 222 16.09 -9.14 5.07
CA GLY A 222 15.04 -8.13 5.25
C GLY A 222 14.12 -8.50 6.42
N LYS A 223 13.69 -7.49 7.20
CA LYS A 223 12.81 -7.64 8.38
C LYS A 223 11.45 -8.28 8.06
N ILE A 224 11.02 -8.21 6.80
CA ILE A 224 9.78 -8.80 6.32
C ILE A 224 9.93 -9.30 4.87
N ASP A 225 9.24 -10.40 4.53
CA ASP A 225 9.17 -10.88 3.15
C ASP A 225 8.26 -9.97 2.29
N PRO A 226 8.80 -9.28 1.26
CA PRO A 226 8.00 -8.43 0.37
C PRO A 226 6.84 -9.15 -0.32
N LEU A 227 7.00 -10.45 -0.62
CA LEU A 227 5.96 -11.25 -1.26
C LEU A 227 4.80 -11.54 -0.31
N LEU A 228 5.10 -11.74 0.97
CA LEU A 228 4.10 -11.89 2.02
C LEU A 228 3.25 -10.63 2.16
N VAL A 229 3.87 -9.44 2.19
CA VAL A 229 3.14 -8.16 2.26
C VAL A 229 2.27 -7.94 1.01
N SER A 230 2.81 -8.26 -0.18
CA SER A 230 2.03 -8.19 -1.41
C SER A 230 0.84 -9.13 -1.42
N ARG A 231 1.00 -10.34 -0.85
CA ARG A 231 -0.08 -11.32 -0.71
C ARG A 231 -1.13 -10.82 0.28
N LEU A 232 -0.70 -10.23 1.39
CA LEU A 232 -1.59 -9.65 2.40
C LEU A 232 -2.51 -8.57 1.79
N TYR A 233 -1.92 -7.70 0.98
CA TYR A 233 -2.67 -6.66 0.27
C TYR A 233 -3.66 -7.21 -0.76
N ASP A 234 -3.24 -8.21 -1.55
CA ASP A 234 -4.06 -8.81 -2.60
C ASP A 234 -5.27 -9.55 -2.01
N GLU A 235 -5.04 -10.38 -0.98
CA GLU A 235 -6.07 -11.27 -0.45
C GLU A 235 -7.05 -10.56 0.51
N TRP A 236 -6.59 -9.64 1.37
CA TRP A 236 -7.44 -9.12 2.45
C TRP A 236 -7.67 -7.60 2.42
N VAL A 237 -6.76 -6.80 1.85
CA VAL A 237 -6.93 -5.33 1.80
C VAL A 237 -7.67 -4.86 0.55
N ILE A 238 -7.41 -5.48 -0.61
CA ILE A 238 -8.07 -5.13 -1.89
C ILE A 238 -9.37 -5.92 -2.07
N ASP A 239 -9.31 -7.25 -1.93
CA ASP A 239 -10.43 -8.13 -2.24
C ASP A 239 -11.38 -8.38 -1.05
N GLY A 240 -10.86 -8.34 0.19
CA GLY A 240 -11.61 -8.71 1.41
C GLY A 240 -12.04 -10.19 1.44
N GLU A 241 -12.59 -10.61 2.57
CA GLU A 241 -12.92 -12.02 2.94
C GLU A 241 -13.60 -12.86 1.84
N ARG A 242 -14.40 -12.24 0.96
CA ARG A 242 -15.19 -12.92 -0.08
C ARG A 242 -14.84 -12.51 -1.51
N GLY A 243 -13.94 -11.55 -1.70
CA GLY A 243 -13.52 -11.12 -3.04
C GLY A 243 -12.79 -12.21 -3.81
N ASN A 244 -12.32 -13.25 -3.11
CA ASN A 244 -11.54 -14.33 -3.69
C ASN A 244 -12.33 -15.64 -3.92
N GLU A 245 -13.46 -15.89 -3.27
CA GLU A 245 -14.27 -17.12 -3.52
C GLU A 245 -15.52 -16.84 -4.35
N TYR A 246 -16.27 -15.81 -3.98
CA TYR A 246 -17.50 -15.45 -4.68
C TYR A 246 -17.22 -14.97 -6.12
N ARG A 247 -16.16 -14.16 -6.33
CA ARG A 247 -15.74 -13.76 -7.69
C ARG A 247 -15.21 -14.91 -8.53
N ARG A 248 -14.60 -15.93 -7.91
CA ARG A 248 -14.13 -17.13 -8.62
C ARG A 248 -15.29 -18.05 -9.02
N GLN A 249 -16.37 -18.07 -8.24
CA GLN A 249 -17.61 -18.78 -8.60
C GLN A 249 -18.34 -18.10 -9.78
N LEU A 250 -18.34 -16.76 -9.83
CA LEU A 250 -18.96 -15.99 -10.92
C LEU A 250 -18.12 -15.91 -12.20
N LEU A 251 -16.79 -15.86 -12.07
CA LEU A 251 -15.83 -15.79 -13.17
C LEU A 251 -14.70 -16.81 -12.95
N PRO A 252 -14.83 -18.06 -13.43
CA PRO A 252 -13.81 -19.10 -13.22
C PRO A 252 -12.42 -18.77 -13.78
N SER A 253 -12.33 -17.87 -14.77
CA SER A 253 -11.08 -17.35 -15.34
C SER A 253 -10.46 -16.21 -14.52
N TYR A 254 -11.21 -15.59 -13.61
CA TYR A 254 -10.74 -14.49 -12.77
C TYR A 254 -9.62 -14.98 -11.85
N LYS A 255 -8.41 -14.44 -12.06
CA LYS A 255 -7.21 -14.75 -11.27
C LYS A 255 -6.85 -16.25 -11.23
N ALA A 256 -7.30 -17.07 -12.20
CA ALA A 256 -7.05 -18.53 -12.24
C ALA A 256 -5.57 -18.91 -12.36
N SER A 257 -4.77 -18.08 -13.04
CA SER A 257 -3.31 -18.23 -13.19
C SER A 257 -2.55 -18.05 -11.87
N ARG A 258 -3.17 -17.47 -10.84
CA ARG A 258 -2.56 -17.08 -9.57
C ARG A 258 -2.36 -18.26 -8.61
N ARG A 259 -3.29 -19.24 -8.57
CA ARG A 259 -3.11 -20.50 -7.81
C ARG A 259 -1.99 -21.37 -8.35
N LYS A 260 -1.82 -21.41 -9.68
CA LYS A 260 -0.79 -22.23 -10.33
C LYS A 260 0.62 -21.73 -9.98
N TYR A 261 0.79 -20.40 -9.90
CA TYR A 261 2.02 -19.74 -9.44
C TYR A 261 2.35 -20.05 -7.98
N TRP A 262 1.36 -20.03 -7.07
CA TRP A 262 1.59 -20.23 -5.64
C TRP A 262 1.65 -21.69 -5.18
N HIS A 263 0.91 -22.61 -5.81
CA HIS A 263 1.08 -24.06 -5.56
C HIS A 263 2.45 -24.56 -6.04
N GLN A 264 3.03 -23.95 -7.09
CA GLN A 264 4.42 -24.21 -7.49
C GLN A 264 5.44 -23.70 -6.47
N LEU A 265 5.13 -22.64 -5.71
CA LEU A 265 6.02 -22.09 -4.67
C LEU A 265 5.94 -22.86 -3.34
N GLN A 266 4.77 -23.39 -2.97
CA GLN A 266 4.61 -24.23 -1.76
C GLN A 266 5.35 -25.57 -1.85
N GLY A 267 5.52 -26.13 -3.05
CA GLY A 267 6.36 -27.32 -3.28
C GLY A 267 7.87 -27.05 -3.24
N ALA A 268 8.28 -25.79 -3.10
CA ALA A 268 9.68 -25.34 -3.15
C ALA A 268 10.12 -24.61 -1.87
N VAL A 269 9.45 -24.84 -0.73
CA VAL A 269 9.93 -24.35 0.59
C VAL A 269 11.12 -25.21 1.04
N LYS A 270 12.22 -25.03 0.34
CA LYS A 270 13.59 -25.15 0.85
C LYS A 270 14.32 -23.88 0.39
N SER A 271 14.46 -22.93 1.32
CA SER A 271 15.24 -21.68 1.19
C SER A 271 14.77 -20.64 0.13
N PRO A 272 14.40 -19.40 0.52
CA PRO A 272 13.90 -18.35 -0.39
C PRO A 272 14.93 -17.66 -1.30
N ARG A 273 16.16 -18.18 -1.44
CA ARG A 273 17.21 -17.49 -2.24
C ARG A 273 17.09 -17.69 -3.75
N SER A 274 16.59 -18.83 -4.20
CA SER A 274 16.79 -19.25 -5.60
C SER A 274 15.86 -18.60 -6.64
N THR A 275 14.74 -17.98 -6.24
CA THR A 275 13.70 -17.50 -7.19
C THR A 275 13.96 -16.08 -7.71
N ILE A 276 14.48 -15.19 -6.85
CA ILE A 276 14.91 -13.83 -7.25
C ILE A 276 16.18 -13.94 -8.11
N GLU A 277 17.11 -14.84 -7.75
CA GLU A 277 18.29 -15.13 -8.56
C GLU A 277 17.91 -15.70 -9.93
N ARG A 278 16.91 -16.60 -10.02
CA ARG A 278 16.46 -17.15 -11.30
C ARG A 278 15.84 -16.11 -12.22
N SER A 279 14.98 -15.24 -11.69
CA SER A 279 14.28 -14.21 -12.49
C SER A 279 15.23 -13.08 -12.90
N HIS A 280 16.14 -12.67 -12.01
CA HIS A 280 17.20 -11.73 -12.33
C HIS A 280 18.18 -12.31 -13.36
N ARG A 281 18.60 -13.58 -13.20
CA ARG A 281 19.48 -14.27 -14.16
C ARG A 281 18.83 -14.40 -15.54
N LEU A 282 17.54 -14.76 -15.62
CA LEU A 282 16.81 -14.82 -16.89
C LEU A 282 16.74 -13.46 -17.60
N ILE A 283 16.52 -12.37 -16.86
CA ILE A 283 16.49 -11.02 -17.44
C ILE A 283 17.89 -10.63 -17.93
N LEU A 284 18.93 -10.89 -17.14
CA LEU A 284 20.32 -10.62 -17.55
C LEU A 284 20.73 -11.46 -18.76
N ASP A 285 20.38 -12.74 -18.80
CA ASP A 285 20.67 -13.65 -19.91
C ASP A 285 19.97 -13.15 -21.19
N VAL A 286 18.72 -12.71 -21.10
CA VAL A 286 18.00 -12.12 -22.25
C VAL A 286 18.65 -10.82 -22.71
N LEU A 287 18.98 -9.91 -21.79
CA LEU A 287 19.61 -8.63 -22.14
C LEU A 287 21.00 -8.82 -22.76
N GLN A 288 21.81 -9.74 -22.23
CA GLN A 288 23.10 -10.11 -22.80
C GLN A 288 22.95 -10.72 -24.21
N ASN A 289 21.98 -11.61 -24.42
CA ASN A 289 21.69 -12.18 -25.74
C ASN A 289 21.12 -11.15 -26.73
N CYS A 290 20.47 -10.09 -26.23
CA CYS A 290 20.04 -8.94 -27.04
C CYS A 290 21.13 -7.88 -27.22
N ASN A 291 22.36 -8.14 -26.78
CA ASN A 291 23.50 -7.23 -26.85
C ASN A 291 23.23 -5.87 -26.15
N VAL A 292 22.39 -5.88 -25.11
CA VAL A 292 22.08 -4.72 -24.27
C VAL A 292 23.04 -4.72 -23.07
N PRO A 293 23.96 -3.75 -22.96
CA PRO A 293 24.87 -3.67 -21.83
C PRO A 293 24.10 -3.35 -20.55
N VAL A 294 24.31 -4.16 -19.52
CA VAL A 294 23.73 -3.93 -18.19
C VAL A 294 24.80 -3.33 -17.29
N VAL A 295 24.55 -2.10 -16.84
CA VAL A 295 25.42 -1.41 -15.88
C VAL A 295 24.78 -1.48 -14.51
N LYS A 296 25.52 -2.01 -13.54
CA LYS A 296 25.13 -2.06 -12.14
C LYS A 296 26.34 -1.63 -11.31
N ILE A 297 26.14 -0.63 -10.46
CA ILE A 297 27.14 -0.19 -9.48
C ILE A 297 26.65 -0.68 -8.11
N GLU A 298 27.52 -1.33 -7.35
CA GLU A 298 27.19 -1.76 -5.99
C GLU A 298 26.91 -0.53 -5.11
N SER A 299 25.93 -0.65 -4.22
CA SER A 299 25.53 0.40 -3.27
C SER A 299 24.98 1.70 -3.86
N HIS A 300 24.62 1.75 -5.15
CA HIS A 300 24.01 2.93 -5.79
C HIS A 300 22.63 2.60 -6.35
N GLU A 301 21.68 3.53 -6.23
CA GLU A 301 20.35 3.35 -6.81
C GLU A 301 20.39 3.47 -8.35
N ALA A 302 19.39 2.88 -9.01
CA ALA A 302 19.37 2.87 -10.47
C ALA A 302 19.22 4.27 -11.07
N ASP A 303 18.54 5.17 -10.36
CA ASP A 303 18.40 6.56 -10.73
C ASP A 303 19.71 7.36 -10.59
N ASP A 304 20.50 7.13 -9.54
CA ASP A 304 21.86 7.71 -9.40
C ASP A 304 22.77 7.28 -10.56
N VAL A 305 22.74 5.99 -10.90
CA VAL A 305 23.53 5.42 -12.01
C VAL A 305 23.05 6.02 -13.33
N ILE A 306 21.74 6.12 -13.54
CA ILE A 306 21.17 6.72 -14.76
C ILE A 306 21.52 8.20 -14.86
N ALA A 307 21.40 8.98 -13.78
CA ALA A 307 21.75 10.39 -13.74
C ALA A 307 23.23 10.60 -14.10
N THR A 308 24.12 9.81 -13.50
CA THR A 308 25.57 9.84 -13.79
C THR A 308 25.87 9.49 -15.24
N LEU A 309 25.23 8.45 -15.78
CA LEU A 309 25.42 8.05 -17.19
C LEU A 309 24.87 9.08 -18.16
N VAL A 310 23.71 9.67 -17.86
CA VAL A 310 23.13 10.77 -18.63
C VAL A 310 24.13 11.92 -18.74
N GLU A 311 24.72 12.35 -17.62
CA GLU A 311 25.70 13.42 -17.61
C GLU A 311 26.96 13.08 -18.42
N GLN A 312 27.52 11.88 -18.24
CA GLN A 312 28.71 11.44 -18.98
C GLN A 312 28.47 11.35 -20.50
N VAL A 313 27.27 10.94 -20.92
CA VAL A 313 26.91 10.82 -22.33
C VAL A 313 26.70 12.21 -22.96
N ILE A 314 26.10 13.15 -22.23
CA ILE A 314 25.98 14.56 -22.65
C ILE A 314 27.37 15.20 -22.79
N GLN A 315 28.27 14.98 -21.82
CA GLN A 315 29.64 15.51 -21.87
C GLN A 315 30.41 15.01 -23.11
N ARG A 316 30.04 13.84 -23.64
CA ARG A 316 30.59 13.27 -24.89
C ARG A 316 29.90 13.79 -26.15
N GLY A 317 28.94 14.72 -26.03
CA GLY A 317 28.25 15.36 -27.15
C GLY A 317 27.11 14.53 -27.74
N HIS A 318 26.54 13.58 -26.98
CA HIS A 318 25.44 12.74 -27.43
C HIS A 318 24.12 13.09 -26.74
N ARG A 319 23.00 12.83 -27.44
CA ARG A 319 21.64 13.00 -26.89
C ARG A 319 21.19 11.72 -26.20
N VAL A 320 20.44 11.86 -25.10
CA VAL A 320 20.03 10.76 -24.25
C VAL A 320 18.51 10.61 -24.25
N VAL A 321 18.04 9.35 -24.33
CA VAL A 321 16.64 9.00 -24.12
C VAL A 321 16.55 8.03 -22.96
N VAL A 322 15.87 8.46 -21.89
CA VAL A 322 15.62 7.62 -20.70
C VAL A 322 14.28 6.93 -20.85
N ALA A 323 14.27 5.61 -20.95
CA ALA A 323 13.04 4.82 -21.04
C ALA A 323 12.55 4.41 -19.64
N SER A 324 11.70 5.23 -19.03
CA SER A 324 11.15 4.96 -17.70
C SER A 324 9.83 5.68 -17.48
N PRO A 325 8.82 5.03 -16.86
CA PRO A 325 7.60 5.70 -16.40
C PRO A 325 7.80 6.47 -15.07
N ASP A 326 8.99 6.41 -14.48
CA ASP A 326 9.29 7.07 -13.22
C ASP A 326 9.33 8.60 -13.39
N LYS A 327 8.65 9.31 -12.51
CA LYS A 327 8.53 10.77 -12.58
C LYS A 327 9.79 11.46 -12.08
N ASP A 328 10.61 10.78 -11.28
CA ASP A 328 11.80 11.37 -10.68
C ASP A 328 12.87 11.69 -11.73
N PHE A 329 12.89 10.96 -12.86
CA PHE A 329 13.78 11.26 -13.98
C PHE A 329 13.46 12.58 -14.71
N LYS A 330 12.30 13.21 -14.45
CA LYS A 330 11.94 14.49 -15.07
C LYS A 330 12.94 15.60 -14.73
N GLN A 331 13.61 15.51 -13.59
CA GLN A 331 14.67 16.45 -13.21
C GLN A 331 15.89 16.44 -14.15
N LEU A 332 16.11 15.34 -14.89
CA LEU A 332 17.22 15.20 -15.83
C LEU A 332 16.92 15.80 -17.21
N ILE A 333 15.69 16.24 -17.47
CA ILE A 333 15.26 16.71 -18.79
C ILE A 333 16.01 18.00 -19.16
N SER A 334 16.50 18.02 -20.39
CA SER A 334 17.13 19.19 -21.01
C SER A 334 16.87 19.19 -22.51
N ASP A 335 17.51 20.07 -23.27
CA ASP A 335 17.42 20.04 -24.74
C ASP A 335 17.98 18.74 -25.34
N ASP A 336 18.90 18.09 -24.64
CA ASP A 336 19.58 16.87 -25.07
C ASP A 336 19.13 15.60 -24.35
N VAL A 337 18.23 15.73 -23.35
CA VAL A 337 17.67 14.60 -22.60
C VAL A 337 16.16 14.55 -22.71
N GLN A 338 15.63 13.41 -23.14
CA GLN A 338 14.20 13.15 -23.23
C GLN A 338 13.83 11.88 -22.47
N ILE A 339 12.59 11.81 -21.99
CA ILE A 339 12.06 10.60 -21.38
C ILE A 339 11.08 9.95 -22.34
N VAL A 340 11.19 8.64 -22.53
CA VAL A 340 10.22 7.86 -23.29
C VAL A 340 9.43 6.95 -22.35
N MET A 341 8.10 7.08 -22.41
CA MET A 341 7.18 6.34 -21.55
C MET A 341 6.18 5.55 -22.39
N PRO A 342 5.85 4.31 -22.00
CA PRO A 342 4.73 3.62 -22.63
C PRO A 342 3.42 4.31 -22.23
N VAL A 343 2.52 4.47 -23.19
CA VAL A 343 1.15 4.95 -22.95
C VAL A 343 0.19 3.79 -23.28
N PRO A 344 -0.07 2.89 -22.30
CA PRO A 344 -0.77 1.62 -22.55
C PRO A 344 -2.14 1.82 -23.19
N LYS A 345 -2.85 2.88 -22.81
CA LYS A 345 -4.17 3.25 -23.35
C LYS A 345 -4.19 3.40 -24.88
N PHE A 346 -3.07 3.79 -25.48
CA PHE A 346 -2.96 4.04 -26.91
C PHE A 346 -1.97 3.07 -27.59
N ASN A 347 -1.49 2.06 -26.86
CA ASN A 347 -0.46 1.12 -27.31
C ASN A 347 0.72 1.79 -28.04
N ARG A 348 1.17 2.95 -27.52
CA ARG A 348 2.21 3.78 -28.14
C ARG A 348 3.20 4.27 -27.10
N TRP A 349 4.39 4.63 -27.56
CA TRP A 349 5.38 5.33 -26.75
C TRP A 349 5.19 6.84 -26.89
N SER A 350 5.33 7.58 -25.80
CA SER A 350 5.29 9.03 -25.78
C SER A 350 6.63 9.57 -25.30
N PHE A 351 7.16 10.53 -26.06
CA PHE A 351 8.33 11.29 -25.66
C PHE A 351 7.90 12.50 -24.83
N TYR A 352 8.57 12.68 -23.71
CA TYR A 352 8.41 13.81 -22.82
C TYR A 352 9.71 14.61 -22.84
N THR A 353 9.60 15.89 -23.18
CA THR A 353 10.73 16.77 -23.52
C THR A 353 10.70 18.03 -22.69
N LEU A 354 11.76 18.84 -22.75
CA LEU A 354 11.83 20.11 -22.03
C LEU A 354 10.63 21.02 -22.33
N LYS A 355 10.17 21.07 -23.59
CA LYS A 355 8.96 21.83 -23.97
C LYS A 355 7.71 21.34 -23.23
N HIS A 356 7.56 20.02 -23.08
CA HIS A 356 6.43 19.44 -22.35
C HIS A 356 6.52 19.76 -20.85
N TYR A 357 7.73 19.71 -20.28
CA TYR A 357 7.96 20.03 -18.88
C TYR A 357 7.66 21.52 -18.60
N VAL A 358 8.24 22.44 -19.38
CA VAL A 358 8.01 23.88 -19.21
C VAL A 358 6.54 24.25 -19.42
N ALA A 359 5.87 23.66 -20.42
CA ALA A 359 4.43 23.88 -20.62
C ALA A 359 3.56 23.40 -19.45
N GLN A 360 4.02 22.36 -18.74
CA GLN A 360 3.29 21.77 -17.62
C GLN A 360 3.57 22.47 -16.28
N TYR A 361 4.82 22.83 -16.01
CA TYR A 361 5.27 23.29 -14.69
C TYR A 361 5.69 24.77 -14.66
N ASN A 362 5.82 25.41 -15.82
CA ASN A 362 6.22 26.81 -15.96
C ASN A 362 7.56 27.17 -15.27
N CYS A 363 8.48 26.20 -15.16
CA CYS A 363 9.82 26.36 -14.60
C CYS A 363 10.85 25.48 -15.33
N ASP A 364 12.15 25.75 -15.14
CA ASP A 364 13.24 24.88 -15.61
C ASP A 364 13.34 23.65 -14.68
N PRO A 365 13.50 22.41 -15.22
CA PRO A 365 13.64 21.20 -14.42
C PRO A 365 14.72 21.27 -13.32
N ARG A 366 15.79 22.06 -13.54
CA ARG A 366 16.87 22.26 -12.56
C ARG A 366 16.49 23.21 -11.42
N SER A 367 15.42 23.98 -11.59
CA SER A 367 14.89 24.89 -10.56
C SER A 367 13.92 24.20 -9.59
N ASP A 368 13.48 22.98 -9.88
CA ASP A 368 12.54 22.20 -9.06
C ASP A 368 13.21 21.56 -7.83
N LEU A 369 14.48 21.92 -7.56
CA LEU A 369 15.29 21.48 -6.43
C LEU A 369 15.26 22.50 -5.28
N SER A 370 14.18 22.53 -4.51
CA SER A 370 14.25 23.03 -3.15
C SER A 370 14.91 21.97 -2.25
N LEU A 371 16.22 21.71 -2.40
CA LEU A 371 17.12 21.02 -1.45
C LEU A 371 18.51 20.75 -2.08
N SER A 372 19.20 21.79 -2.58
CA SER A 372 20.65 21.71 -2.84
C SER A 372 21.33 23.08 -2.76
N LYS A 373 21.38 23.65 -1.55
CA LYS A 373 22.42 24.61 -1.18
C LYS A 373 23.11 24.15 0.10
N VAL A 374 23.90 23.08 -0.01
CA VAL A 374 25.00 22.87 0.95
C VAL A 374 26.10 23.86 0.57
N HIS A 375 26.43 24.70 1.54
CA HIS A 375 27.39 25.78 1.44
C HIS A 375 28.78 25.23 1.12
N THR A 376 29.38 25.67 0.02
CA THR A 376 30.83 25.72 -0.13
C THR A 376 31.33 27.00 0.51
N GLY A 377 32.02 26.86 1.64
CA GLY A 377 32.84 27.88 2.28
C GLY A 377 34.10 27.21 2.79
#